data_AF-G0GEW8-F1
#
_entry.id   AF-G0GEW8-F1
#
_cell.length_a   1.000
_cell.length_b   1.000
_cell.length_c   1.000
_cell.angle_alpha   90.00
_cell.angle_beta   90.00
_cell.angle_gamma   90.00
#
_symmetry.space_group_name_H-M   'P 1'
#
loop_
_entity.id
_entity.type
_entity.pdbx_description
1 polymer ?
#
loop_
_entity_poly.entity_id
_entity_poly.type
_entity_poly.pdbx_seq_one_letter_code
_entity_poly.pdbx_strand_id
1 'polypeptide(L)' 'MILPLEELINFDGNVYELTVAVVKRADQLAKLKDKEVQEAKFKIVSLALRQVLTHKVQYQLEDLSA' A
#
# COMPACT_ATOMS: atom_id res chain seq x y z
N MET A 1 6.64 -6.77 -11.50
CA MET A 1 5.99 -6.96 -10.19
C MET A 1 4.81 -7.90 -10.35
N ILE A 2 4.69 -8.86 -9.43
CA ILE A 2 3.55 -9.77 -9.26
C ILE A 2 2.73 -9.24 -8.08
N LEU A 3 1.40 -9.29 -8.17
CA LEU A 3 0.49 -8.83 -7.11
C LEU A 3 0.41 -9.92 -6.01
N PRO A 4 0.48 -9.56 -4.72
CA PRO A 4 0.40 -10.52 -3.60
C PRO A 4 -1.04 -11.03 -3.44
N LEU A 5 -1.43 -11.98 -4.29
CA LEU A 5 -2.80 -12.50 -4.33
C LEU A 5 -3.13 -13.33 -3.09
N GLU A 6 -2.17 -14.09 -2.56
CA GLU A 6 -2.37 -14.90 -1.37
C GLU A 6 -2.66 -14.02 -0.15
N GLU A 7 -1.84 -12.99 0.08
CA GLU A 7 -2.02 -12.04 1.16
C GLU A 7 -3.31 -11.23 0.98
N LEU A 8 -3.69 -10.91 -0.26
CA LEU A 8 -4.93 -10.20 -0.55
C LEU A 8 -6.17 -11.06 -0.27
N ILE A 9 -6.14 -12.35 -0.64
CA ILE A 9 -7.24 -13.29 -0.39
C ILE A 9 -7.37 -13.60 1.10
N ASN A 10 -6.25 -13.70 1.80
CA ASN A 10 -6.21 -14.01 3.23
C ASN A 10 -6.39 -12.77 4.13
N PHE A 11 -6.54 -11.57 3.56
CA PHE A 11 -6.75 -10.35 4.33
C PHE A 11 -8.15 -10.34 4.97
N ASP A 12 -8.19 -10.37 6.30
CA ASP A 12 -9.40 -10.43 7.12
C ASP A 12 -9.82 -9.07 7.70
N GLY A 13 -9.03 -8.01 7.46
CA GLY A 13 -9.32 -6.66 7.90
C GLY A 13 -10.36 -5.92 7.04
N ASN A 14 -10.59 -4.65 7.37
CA ASN A 14 -11.51 -3.81 6.61
C ASN A 14 -10.93 -3.44 5.24
N VAL A 15 -11.55 -3.95 4.17
CA VAL A 15 -11.11 -3.72 2.78
C VAL A 15 -11.16 -2.23 2.38
N TYR A 16 -12.07 -1.45 2.95
CA TYR A 16 -12.14 -0.01 2.69
C TYR A 16 -10.98 0.74 3.33
N GLU A 17 -10.61 0.36 4.57
CA GLU A 17 -9.43 0.90 5.24
C GLU A 17 -8.14 0.53 4.49
N LEU A 18 -8.01 -0.74 4.09
CA LEU A 18 -6.91 -1.20 3.24
C LEU A 18 -6.82 -0.36 1.96
N THR A 19 -7.95 -0.15 1.28
CA THR A 19 -8.01 0.64 0.04
C THR A 19 -7.52 2.07 0.28
N VAL A 20 -7.99 2.74 1.34
CA VAL A 20 -7.56 4.10 1.69
C VAL A 20 -6.06 4.12 2.01
N ALA A 21 -5.58 3.17 2.79
CA ALA A 21 -4.16 3.05 3.14
C ALA A 21 -3.28 2.88 1.91
N VAL A 22 -3.69 2.02 0.98
CA VAL A 22 -2.98 1.77 -0.29
C VAL A 22 -2.96 3.00 -1.18
N VAL A 23 -4.07 3.73 -1.30
CA VAL A 23 -4.15 4.98 -2.08
C VAL A 23 -3.24 6.05 -1.48
N LYS A 24 -3.31 6.26 -0.16
CA LYS A 24 -2.41 7.21 0.53
C LYS A 24 -0.94 6.82 0.35
N ARG A 25 -0.62 5.52 0.42
CA ARG A 25 0.75 5.05 0.21
C ARG A 25 1.20 5.20 -1.24
N ALA A 26 0.33 4.97 -2.20
CA ALA A 26 0.63 5.18 -3.62
C ALA A 26 0.97 6.66 -3.91
N ASP A 27 0.23 7.60 -3.31
CA ASP A 27 0.53 9.04 -3.41
C ASP A 27 1.91 9.40 -2.81
N GLN A 28 2.25 8.83 -1.64
CA GLN A 28 3.59 8.98 -1.07
C GLN A 28 4.67 8.46 -2.02
N LEU A 29 4.50 7.27 -2.57
CA LEU A 29 5.45 6.67 -3.52
C LEU A 29 5.58 7.47 -4.82
N ALA A 30 4.50 8.07 -5.30
CA ALA A 30 4.51 8.91 -6.51
C ALA A 30 5.34 10.20 -6.32
N LYS A 31 5.40 10.72 -5.08
CA LYS A 31 6.20 11.89 -4.71
C LYS A 31 7.68 11.54 -4.45
N LEU A 32 7.97 10.27 -4.15
CA LEU A 32 9.31 9.77 -3.88
C LEU A 32 10.03 9.39 -5.17
N LYS A 33 11.28 9.85 -5.33
CA LYS A 33 12.18 9.40 -6.42
C LYS A 33 12.94 8.14 -6.00
N ASP A 34 12.21 7.11 -5.56
CA ASP A 34 12.78 5.85 -5.02
C ASP A 34 13.14 4.86 -6.16
N LYS A 35 14.20 4.08 -5.95
CA LYS A 35 14.59 2.96 -6.84
C LYS A 35 13.49 1.91 -6.96
N GLU A 36 12.81 1.58 -5.87
CA GLU A 36 11.74 0.56 -5.89
C GLU A 36 10.58 0.98 -6.80
N VAL A 37 10.30 2.29 -6.91
CA VAL A 37 9.28 2.84 -7.80
C VAL A 37 9.70 2.72 -9.28
N GLN A 38 10.98 2.95 -9.58
CA GLN A 38 11.53 2.78 -10.93
C GLN A 38 11.50 1.31 -11.36
N GLU A 39 11.90 0.39 -10.48
CA GLU A 39 11.88 -1.05 -10.70
C GLU A 39 10.45 -1.60 -10.89
N ALA A 40 9.46 -0.97 -10.24
CA ALA A 40 8.05 -1.31 -10.39
C ALA A 40 7.45 -0.89 -11.75
N LYS A 41 8.22 -0.27 -12.66
CA LYS A 41 7.78 0.19 -13.99
C LYS A 41 6.49 1.04 -13.90
N PHE A 42 6.43 1.96 -12.95
CA PHE A 42 5.28 2.86 -12.72
C PHE A 42 3.97 2.20 -12.25
N LYS A 43 3.97 0.89 -11.93
CA LYS A 43 2.81 0.23 -11.29
C LYS A 43 2.74 0.54 -9.78
N ILE A 44 2.62 1.82 -9.46
CA ILE A 44 2.77 2.35 -8.09
C ILE A 44 1.70 1.80 -7.14
N VAL A 45 0.46 1.64 -7.61
CA VAL A 45 -0.65 1.14 -6.77
C VAL A 45 -0.41 -0.30 -6.31
N SER A 46 0.03 -1.20 -7.19
CA SER A 46 0.30 -2.57 -6.76
C SER A 46 1.59 -2.69 -5.94
N LEU A 47 2.53 -1.74 -6.09
CA LEU A 47 3.67 -1.63 -5.19
C LEU A 47 3.21 -1.22 -3.78
N ALA A 48 2.35 -0.19 -3.69
CA ALA A 48 1.76 0.24 -2.42
C ALA A 48 0.98 -0.90 -1.75
N LEU A 49 0.13 -1.61 -2.51
CA LEU A 49 -0.63 -2.76 -2.02
C LEU A 49 0.29 -3.83 -1.43
N ARG A 50 1.38 -4.17 -2.13
CA ARG A 50 2.38 -5.11 -1.62
C ARG A 50 3.00 -4.63 -0.32
N GLN A 51 3.44 -3.37 -0.26
CA GLN A 51 4.06 -2.83 0.95
C GLN A 51 3.13 -2.88 2.17
N VAL A 52 1.83 -2.64 1.96
CA VAL A 52 0.83 -2.70 3.03
C VAL A 52 0.54 -4.14 3.45
N LEU A 53 0.26 -5.04 2.50
CA LEU A 53 -0.08 -6.43 2.78
C LEU A 53 1.08 -7.24 3.39
N THR A 54 2.33 -6.94 3.00
CA THR A 54 3.51 -7.59 3.58
C THR A 54 4.05 -6.86 4.81
N HIS A 55 3.28 -5.93 5.39
CA HIS A 55 3.63 -5.13 6.57
C HIS A 55 4.97 -4.36 6.48
N LYS A 56 5.48 -4.11 5.27
CA LYS A 56 6.62 -3.20 5.05
C LYS A 56 6.24 -1.76 5.40
N VAL A 57 4.96 -1.44 5.26
CA VAL A 57 4.34 -0.20 5.72
C VAL A 57 3.07 -0.56 6.48
N GLN A 58 2.91 0.00 7.67
CA GLN A 58 1.70 -0.14 8.48
C GLN A 58 0.88 1.15 8.40
N TYR A 59 -0.43 1.03 8.57
CA TYR A 59 -1.34 2.16 8.65
C TYR A 59 -2.14 2.08 9.95
N GLN A 60 -2.60 3.24 10.40
CA GLN A 60 -3.54 3.37 11.50
C GLN A 60 -4.52 4.48 11.14
N LEU A 61 -5.74 4.41 11.68
CA LEU A 61 -6.67 5.52 11.60
C LEU A 61 -6.14 6.66 12.47
N GLU A 62 -6.15 7.88 11.93
CA GLU A 62 -5.87 9.07 12.73
C GLU A 62 -7.02 9.25 13.72
N ASP A 63 -6.67 9.29 15.01
CA ASP A 63 -7.63 9.62 16.05
C ASP A 63 -7.90 11.13 15.98
N LEU A 64 -9.11 11.51 15.54
CA LEU A 64 -9.51 12.90 15.35
C LEU A 64 -9.94 13.58 16.67
N SER A 65 -9.64 12.97 17.81
CA SER A 65 -10.04 13.39 19.15
C SER A 65 -9.01 14.29 19.84
N ALA A 66 -8.45 15.27 19.11
CA ALA A 66 -7.49 16.26 19.62
C ALA A 66 -8.10 17.64 19.83
#